data_AF-A0A963MLZ9-F1
#
_entry.id   AF-A0A963MLZ9-F1
#
_cell.length_a   1.000
_cell.length_b   1.000
_cell.length_c   1.000
_cell.angle_alpha   90.00
_cell.angle_beta   90.00
_cell.angle_gamma   90.00
#
_symmetry.space_group_name_H-M   'P 1'
#
loop_
_entity.id
_entity.type
_entity.pdbx_description
1 polymer ?
#
loop_
_entity_poly.entity_id
_entity_poly.type
_entity_poly.pdbx_seq_one_letter_code
_entity_poly.pdbx_strand_id
1 'polypeptide(L)'
;MVDLVDLLDCPAGSALVSSSRNRLLSAQRALAERFLEGGDAVRLLDARCRLIDDVLRELWNELALPASLALIAVGGYGRGELYPASDVDLLILLPAEPDDTLTAQLEQLVCLLWDIGLETGHSVRTIDQCLEQAAGNITVQTSMIEARLLTGNDLLFREFSSRIKSSLDGLGFFQTKRIEQEDRHQRFGETPYSLEANCKDGPGGLRDLQLILW
;
A
#
# COMPACT_ATOMS: atom_id res chain seq x y z
N MET A 1 2.76 -32.28 12.02
CA MET A 1 1.69 -31.28 12.08
C MET A 1 2.14 -30.35 13.19
N VAL A 2 2.92 -29.33 12.82
CA VAL A 2 3.41 -28.32 13.77
C VAL A 2 2.25 -27.34 13.93
N ASP A 3 1.84 -27.06 15.16
CA ASP A 3 0.77 -26.12 15.43
C ASP A 3 1.13 -24.75 14.85
N LEU A 4 0.22 -24.12 14.09
CA LEU A 4 0.52 -22.90 13.33
C LEU A 4 0.86 -21.69 14.21
N VAL A 5 0.58 -21.74 15.51
CA VAL A 5 1.01 -20.75 16.52
C VAL A 5 2.52 -20.86 16.81
N ASP A 6 3.13 -22.04 16.61
CA ASP A 6 4.55 -22.26 16.88
C ASP A 6 5.47 -21.55 15.89
N LEU A 7 5.01 -21.08 14.71
CA LEU A 7 5.91 -20.51 13.70
C LEU A 7 6.46 -19.11 14.08
N LEU A 8 5.71 -18.33 14.85
CA LEU A 8 6.17 -17.04 15.40
C LEU A 8 7.07 -17.23 16.63
N ASP A 9 6.81 -18.27 17.44
CA ASP A 9 7.65 -18.68 18.57
C ASP A 9 8.80 -19.63 18.16
N CYS A 10 8.88 -20.00 16.88
CA CYS A 10 9.94 -20.83 16.33
C CYS A 10 11.18 -19.96 16.05
N PRO A 11 12.39 -20.46 16.35
CA PRO A 11 13.65 -19.76 16.06
C PRO A 11 13.77 -19.26 14.60
N ALA A 12 13.14 -19.97 13.65
CA ALA A 12 13.13 -19.60 12.24
C ALA A 12 12.28 -18.35 11.94
N GLY A 13 11.09 -18.23 12.54
CA GLY A 13 10.25 -17.03 12.41
C GLY A 13 10.91 -15.80 13.02
N SER A 14 11.51 -15.97 14.20
CA SER A 14 12.31 -14.91 14.86
C SER A 14 13.52 -14.46 14.03
N ALA A 15 14.20 -15.40 13.36
CA ALA A 15 15.33 -15.09 12.48
C ALA A 15 14.92 -14.34 11.21
N LEU A 16 13.80 -14.75 10.57
CA LEU A 16 13.25 -14.07 9.40
C LEU A 16 12.85 -12.63 9.74
N VAL A 17 12.11 -12.43 10.84
CA VAL A 17 11.72 -11.10 11.33
C VAL A 17 12.94 -10.23 11.56
N SER A 18 13.93 -10.75 12.30
CA SER A 18 15.15 -10.01 12.63
C SER A 18 15.96 -9.63 11.38
N SER A 19 16.10 -10.57 10.44
CA SER A 19 16.81 -10.34 9.18
C SER A 19 16.11 -9.27 8.33
N SER A 20 14.80 -9.40 8.12
CA SER A 20 13.99 -8.45 7.35
C SER A 20 13.99 -7.06 7.98
N ARG A 21 13.80 -6.96 9.30
CA ARG A 21 13.85 -5.70 10.03
C ARG A 21 15.22 -5.02 9.89
N ASN A 22 16.31 -5.76 10.07
CA ASN A 22 17.67 -5.22 9.92
C ASN A 22 17.96 -4.79 8.48
N ARG A 23 17.50 -5.54 7.49
CA ARG A 23 17.61 -5.18 6.07
C ARG A 23 16.86 -3.90 5.77
N LEU A 24 15.62 -3.76 6.25
CA LEU A 24 14.82 -2.55 6.09
C LEU A 24 15.50 -1.33 6.72
N LEU A 25 15.91 -1.42 7.98
CA LEU A 25 16.55 -0.32 8.70
C LEU A 25 17.85 0.13 8.01
N SER A 26 18.74 -0.82 7.70
CA SER A 26 20.03 -0.50 7.07
C SER A 26 19.88 0.06 5.66
N ALA A 27 19.03 -0.55 4.83
CA ALA A 27 18.83 -0.11 3.45
C ALA A 27 18.10 1.24 3.38
N GLN A 28 17.11 1.49 4.24
CA GLN A 28 16.44 2.80 4.32
C GLN A 28 17.40 3.90 4.76
N ARG A 29 18.29 3.62 5.73
CA ARG A 29 19.34 4.58 6.12
C ARG A 29 20.28 4.90 4.96
N ALA A 30 20.75 3.88 4.25
CA ALA A 30 21.63 4.07 3.09
C ALA A 30 20.93 4.83 1.95
N LEU A 31 19.62 4.62 1.77
CA LEU A 31 18.80 5.38 0.81
C LEU A 31 18.71 6.86 1.20
N ALA A 32 18.49 7.16 2.48
CA ALA A 32 18.45 8.53 2.98
C ALA A 32 19.81 9.24 2.82
N GLU A 33 20.91 8.58 3.17
CA GLU A 33 22.27 9.10 3.00
C GLU A 33 22.56 9.44 1.53
N ARG A 34 22.25 8.53 0.59
CA ARG A 34 22.39 8.79 -0.86
C ARG A 34 21.54 9.95 -1.35
N PHE A 35 20.32 10.10 -0.84
CA PHE A 35 19.46 11.23 -1.20
C PHE A 35 20.03 12.56 -0.71
N LEU A 36 20.56 12.61 0.51
CA LEU A 36 21.17 13.83 1.05
C LEU A 36 22.43 14.25 0.27
N GLU A 37 23.15 13.31 -0.32
CA GLU A 37 24.32 13.57 -1.17
C GLU A 37 23.93 13.99 -2.60
N GLY A 38 22.95 13.31 -3.20
CA GLY A 38 22.65 13.44 -4.64
C GLY A 38 21.39 14.23 -4.99
N GLY A 39 20.46 14.44 -4.05
CA GLY A 39 19.20 15.15 -4.25
C GLY A 39 18.18 14.47 -5.17
N ASP A 40 18.43 13.24 -5.63
CA ASP A 40 17.57 12.52 -6.58
C ASP A 40 16.39 11.84 -5.87
N ALA A 41 15.28 12.56 -5.76
CA ALA A 41 14.05 12.06 -5.13
C ALA A 41 13.42 10.89 -5.90
N VAL A 42 13.46 10.90 -7.23
CA VAL A 42 12.85 9.84 -8.05
C VAL A 42 13.55 8.51 -7.78
N ARG A 43 14.90 8.53 -7.75
CA ARG A 43 15.69 7.34 -7.44
C ARG A 43 15.49 6.87 -6.00
N LEU A 44 15.31 7.79 -5.05
CA LEU A 44 14.98 7.44 -3.66
C LEU A 44 13.66 6.65 -3.59
N LEU A 45 12.60 7.16 -4.22
CA LEU A 45 11.28 6.54 -4.20
C LEU A 45 11.28 5.17 -4.88
N ASP A 46 11.84 5.08 -6.08
CA ASP A 46 11.94 3.82 -6.84
C ASP A 46 12.73 2.75 -6.05
N ALA A 47 13.88 3.12 -5.49
CA ALA A 47 14.70 2.16 -4.74
C ALA A 47 14.07 1.78 -3.39
N ARG A 48 13.36 2.69 -2.71
CA ARG A 48 12.59 2.36 -1.50
C ARG A 48 11.43 1.44 -1.84
N CYS A 49 10.68 1.72 -2.90
CA CYS A 49 9.56 0.89 -3.35
C CYS A 49 10.02 -0.54 -3.67
N ARG A 50 11.12 -0.70 -4.42
CA ARG A 50 11.71 -2.02 -4.71
C ARG A 50 12.15 -2.77 -3.45
N LEU A 51 12.79 -2.07 -2.50
CA LEU A 51 13.18 -2.68 -1.23
C LEU A 51 11.97 -3.27 -0.48
N ILE A 52 10.86 -2.53 -0.41
CA ILE A 52 9.64 -3.02 0.25
C ILE A 52 8.99 -4.14 -0.56
N ASP A 53 8.88 -4.01 -1.89
CA ASP A 53 8.38 -5.07 -2.78
C ASP A 53 9.11 -6.39 -2.53
N ASP A 54 10.44 -6.36 -2.48
CA ASP A 54 11.28 -7.55 -2.32
C ASP A 54 11.11 -8.19 -0.94
N VAL A 55 11.04 -7.39 0.14
CA VAL A 55 10.74 -7.90 1.49
C VAL A 55 9.36 -8.54 1.55
N LEU A 56 8.34 -7.90 0.98
CA LEU A 56 6.97 -8.43 0.99
C LEU A 56 6.85 -9.72 0.18
N ARG A 57 7.54 -9.82 -0.96
CA ARG A 57 7.60 -11.04 -1.77
C ARG A 57 8.26 -12.19 -1.03
N GLU A 58 9.35 -11.93 -0.32
CA GLU A 58 10.02 -12.93 0.51
C GLU A 58 9.09 -13.43 1.61
N LEU A 59 8.47 -12.53 2.39
CA LEU A 59 7.52 -12.91 3.44
C LEU A 59 6.33 -13.72 2.89
N TRP A 60 5.78 -13.29 1.76
CA TRP A 60 4.68 -13.99 1.10
C TRP A 60 5.05 -15.44 0.72
N ASN A 61 6.26 -15.64 0.21
CA ASN A 61 6.76 -16.95 -0.18
C ASN A 61 7.11 -17.83 1.03
N GLU A 62 7.71 -17.26 2.08
CA GLU A 62 8.08 -17.97 3.32
C GLU A 62 6.84 -18.50 4.06
N LEU A 63 5.75 -17.74 4.07
CA LEU A 63 4.47 -18.19 4.61
C LEU A 63 3.74 -19.21 3.73
N ALA A 64 4.26 -19.47 2.52
CA ALA A 64 3.67 -20.38 1.53
C ALA A 64 2.18 -20.08 1.28
N LEU A 65 1.83 -18.79 1.16
CA LEU A 65 0.43 -18.39 0.96
C LEU A 65 -0.13 -18.98 -0.34
N PRO A 66 -1.42 -19.36 -0.38
CA PRO A 66 -1.99 -20.03 -1.53
C PRO A 66 -1.81 -19.22 -2.82
N ALA A 67 -1.36 -19.90 -3.89
CA ALA A 67 -1.15 -19.28 -5.20
C ALA A 67 -2.43 -18.73 -5.83
N SER A 68 -3.60 -19.05 -5.26
CA SER A 68 -4.89 -18.49 -5.66
C SER A 68 -5.08 -17.04 -5.22
N LEU A 69 -4.33 -16.55 -4.23
CA LEU A 69 -4.42 -15.20 -3.68
C LEU A 69 -3.49 -14.22 -4.42
N ALA A 70 -3.70 -12.93 -4.25
CA ALA A 70 -2.79 -11.89 -4.76
C ALA A 70 -2.47 -10.84 -3.68
N LEU A 71 -1.20 -10.44 -3.62
CA LEU A 71 -0.74 -9.31 -2.81
C LEU A 71 -0.59 -8.08 -3.70
N ILE A 72 -1.30 -7.02 -3.36
CA ILE A 72 -1.44 -5.82 -4.18
C ILE A 72 -1.05 -4.60 -3.34
N ALA A 73 -0.20 -3.75 -3.89
CA ALA A 73 0.03 -2.40 -3.37
C ALA A 73 -1.08 -1.47 -3.87
N VAL A 74 -1.63 -0.62 -3.01
CA VAL A 74 -2.70 0.33 -3.37
C VAL A 74 -2.28 1.77 -3.02
N GLY A 75 -3.03 2.77 -3.49
CA GLY A 75 -2.77 4.16 -3.16
C GLY A 75 -1.39 4.67 -3.62
N GLY A 76 -0.72 5.43 -2.74
CA GLY A 76 0.63 5.96 -3.01
C GLY A 76 1.67 4.87 -3.24
N TYR A 77 1.58 3.78 -2.49
CA TYR A 77 2.47 2.64 -2.66
C TYR A 77 2.23 1.90 -3.98
N GLY A 78 0.96 1.77 -4.39
CA GLY A 78 0.58 1.22 -5.69
C GLY A 78 1.19 2.00 -6.86
N ARG A 79 1.21 3.34 -6.78
CA ARG A 79 1.90 4.22 -7.76
C ARG A 79 3.43 4.18 -7.71
N GLY A 80 4.03 3.53 -6.72
CA GLY A 80 5.48 3.55 -6.48
C GLY A 80 5.99 4.84 -5.82
N GLU A 81 5.08 5.67 -5.27
CA GLU A 81 5.38 6.95 -4.61
C GLU A 81 5.51 6.77 -3.10
N LEU A 82 6.35 5.83 -2.66
CA LEU A 82 6.52 5.54 -1.24
C LEU A 82 7.53 6.51 -0.61
N TYR A 83 7.07 7.69 -0.18
CA TYR A 83 7.90 8.70 0.48
C TYR A 83 8.44 8.20 1.83
N PRO A 84 9.51 8.82 2.38
CA PRO A 84 9.94 8.55 3.74
C PRO A 84 8.76 8.68 4.73
N ALA A 85 8.67 7.74 5.67
CA ALA A 85 7.57 7.64 6.64
C ALA A 85 6.14 7.53 6.04
N SER A 86 6.01 7.15 4.76
CA SER A 86 4.71 6.75 4.22
C SER A 86 4.34 5.35 4.69
N ASP A 87 3.05 5.17 5.00
CA ASP A 87 2.45 3.86 5.21
C ASP A 87 2.59 2.96 3.97
N VAL A 88 2.71 1.66 4.21
CA VAL A 88 2.71 0.62 3.18
C VAL A 88 1.30 0.05 3.08
N ASP A 89 0.52 0.60 2.14
CA ASP A 89 -0.87 0.21 1.94
C ASP A 89 -1.02 -1.05 1.06
N LEU A 90 -1.65 -2.08 1.62
CA LEU A 90 -1.78 -3.41 1.01
C LEU A 90 -3.23 -3.87 0.86
N LEU A 91 -3.49 -4.58 -0.23
CA LEU A 91 -4.70 -5.37 -0.43
C LEU A 91 -4.28 -6.83 -0.64
N ILE A 92 -4.75 -7.71 0.24
CA ILE A 92 -4.66 -9.15 0.07
C ILE A 92 -5.98 -9.60 -0.55
N LEU A 93 -5.92 -9.91 -1.85
CA LEU A 93 -7.09 -10.22 -2.65
C LEU A 93 -7.34 -11.72 -2.67
N LEU A 94 -8.57 -12.09 -2.32
CA LEU A 94 -9.02 -13.47 -2.23
C LEU A 94 -10.00 -13.81 -3.36
N PRO A 95 -10.00 -15.04 -3.89
CA PRO A 95 -11.01 -15.49 -4.84
C PRO A 95 -12.37 -15.77 -4.17
N ALA A 96 -12.38 -16.03 -2.86
CA ALA A 96 -13.55 -16.30 -2.03
C ALA A 96 -13.21 -16.00 -0.55
N GLU A 97 -14.22 -16.00 0.32
CA GLU A 97 -14.02 -15.88 1.77
C GLU A 97 -13.06 -16.96 2.29
N PRO A 98 -12.15 -16.61 3.23
CA PRO A 98 -11.18 -17.55 3.76
C PRO A 98 -11.86 -18.54 4.74
N ASP A 99 -11.32 -19.75 4.82
CA ASP A 99 -11.62 -20.67 5.92
C ASP A 99 -10.76 -20.31 7.16
N ASP A 100 -10.96 -21.02 8.27
CA ASP A 100 -10.22 -20.77 9.51
C ASP A 100 -8.70 -20.94 9.34
N THR A 101 -8.28 -21.86 8.46
CA THR A 101 -6.85 -22.12 8.21
C THR A 101 -6.22 -20.96 7.47
N LEU A 102 -6.85 -20.50 6.38
CA LEU A 102 -6.37 -19.36 5.63
C LEU A 102 -6.44 -18.07 6.47
N THR A 103 -7.49 -17.91 7.29
CA THR A 103 -7.63 -16.76 8.20
C THR A 103 -6.42 -16.67 9.13
N ALA A 104 -6.04 -17.78 9.78
CA ALA A 104 -4.87 -17.81 10.65
C ALA A 104 -3.56 -17.46 9.91
N GLN A 105 -3.39 -17.93 8.66
CA GLN A 105 -2.22 -17.58 7.85
C GLN A 105 -2.18 -16.10 7.48
N LEU A 106 -3.34 -15.50 7.19
CA LEU A 106 -3.46 -14.07 6.87
C LEU A 106 -3.18 -13.19 8.10
N GLU A 107 -3.68 -13.58 9.27
CA GLU A 107 -3.36 -12.92 10.54
C GLU A 107 -1.85 -12.98 10.83
N GLN A 108 -1.22 -14.13 10.58
CA GLN A 108 0.22 -14.29 10.73
C GLN A 108 1.01 -13.36 9.78
N LEU A 109 0.59 -13.24 8.52
CA LEU A 109 1.18 -12.28 7.58
C LEU A 109 1.11 -10.86 8.17
N VAL A 110 -0.05 -10.44 8.65
CA VAL A 110 -0.23 -9.10 9.22
C VAL A 110 0.67 -8.86 10.43
N CYS A 111 0.75 -9.83 11.35
CA CYS A 111 1.66 -9.75 12.49
C CYS A 111 3.12 -9.61 12.05
N LEU A 112 3.57 -10.41 11.07
CA LEU A 112 4.93 -10.33 10.56
C LEU A 112 5.26 -8.97 9.95
N LEU A 113 4.32 -8.35 9.22
CA LEU A 113 4.52 -7.01 8.65
C LEU A 113 4.81 -5.97 9.72
N TRP A 114 4.10 -6.04 10.85
CA TRP A 114 4.32 -5.14 11.98
C TRP A 114 5.63 -5.46 12.70
N ASP A 115 5.93 -6.75 12.87
CA ASP A 115 7.16 -7.21 13.51
C ASP A 115 8.41 -6.82 12.72
N ILE A 116 8.37 -6.74 11.39
CA ILE A 116 9.52 -6.24 10.62
C ILE A 116 9.65 -4.70 10.65
N GLY A 117 8.71 -4.01 11.29
CA GLY A 117 8.72 -2.56 11.48
C GLY A 117 8.11 -1.76 10.34
N LEU A 118 7.21 -2.36 9.54
CA LEU A 118 6.43 -1.62 8.56
C LEU A 118 5.16 -1.06 9.20
N GLU A 119 4.94 0.24 9.03
CA GLU A 119 3.63 0.85 9.23
C GLU A 119 2.76 0.45 8.03
N THR A 120 1.75 -0.38 8.26
CA THR A 120 0.94 -0.98 7.19
C THR A 120 -0.54 -0.65 7.36
N GLY A 121 -1.11 0.02 6.37
CA GLY A 121 -2.54 -0.09 6.08
C GLY A 121 -2.77 -1.38 5.31
N HIS A 122 -3.74 -2.21 5.72
CA HIS A 122 -4.04 -3.42 4.96
C HIS A 122 -5.53 -3.73 4.91
N SER A 123 -5.93 -4.50 3.92
CA SER A 123 -7.25 -5.11 3.85
C SER A 123 -7.19 -6.48 3.21
N VAL A 124 -8.07 -7.37 3.67
CA VAL A 124 -8.26 -8.72 3.13
C VAL A 124 -9.66 -8.75 2.54
N ARG A 125 -9.79 -8.92 1.22
CA ARG A 125 -11.10 -8.81 0.55
C ARG A 125 -11.21 -9.70 -0.67
N THR A 126 -12.43 -10.09 -1.00
CA THR A 126 -12.82 -10.56 -2.33
C THR A 126 -13.05 -9.38 -3.29
N ILE A 127 -13.12 -9.65 -4.60
CA ILE A 127 -13.41 -8.62 -5.61
C ILE A 127 -14.76 -7.94 -5.33
N ASP A 128 -15.79 -8.70 -4.94
CA ASP A 128 -17.12 -8.15 -4.70
C ASP A 128 -17.13 -7.25 -3.45
N GLN A 129 -16.40 -7.61 -2.40
CA GLN A 129 -16.20 -6.72 -1.24
C GLN A 129 -15.42 -5.45 -1.62
N CYS A 130 -14.41 -5.56 -2.50
CA CYS A 130 -13.71 -4.37 -2.99
C CYS A 130 -14.66 -3.42 -3.72
N LEU A 131 -15.56 -3.95 -4.57
CA LEU A 131 -16.57 -3.16 -5.29
C LEU A 131 -17.55 -2.49 -4.32
N GLU A 132 -18.04 -3.22 -3.32
CA GLU A 132 -18.94 -2.69 -2.30
C GLU A 132 -18.29 -1.53 -1.52
N GLN A 133 -17.05 -1.72 -1.07
CA GLN A 133 -16.31 -0.69 -0.32
C GLN A 133 -15.97 0.53 -1.19
N ALA A 134 -15.65 0.31 -2.47
CA ALA A 134 -15.37 1.39 -3.41
C ALA A 134 -16.63 2.22 -3.74
N ALA A 135 -17.80 1.58 -3.86
CA ALA A 135 -19.05 2.26 -4.23
C ALA A 135 -19.49 3.33 -3.20
N GLY A 136 -19.18 3.11 -1.91
CA GLY A 136 -19.56 4.04 -0.84
C GLY A 136 -18.47 5.03 -0.42
N ASN A 137 -17.25 4.91 -0.95
CA ASN A 137 -16.11 5.67 -0.43
C ASN A 137 -15.12 6.04 -1.55
N ILE A 138 -15.14 7.32 -1.93
CA ILE A 138 -14.26 7.88 -2.97
C ILE A 138 -12.78 7.69 -2.64
N THR A 139 -12.38 7.73 -1.37
CA THR A 139 -10.99 7.52 -0.95
C THR A 139 -10.56 6.07 -1.18
N VAL A 140 -11.42 5.10 -0.85
CA VAL A 140 -11.17 3.68 -1.12
C VAL A 140 -11.13 3.41 -2.62
N GLN A 141 -12.09 3.95 -3.38
CA GLN A 141 -12.13 3.82 -4.84
C GLN A 141 -10.85 4.37 -5.49
N THR A 142 -10.40 5.56 -5.05
CA THR A 142 -9.15 6.19 -5.52
C THR A 142 -7.94 5.29 -5.24
N SER A 143 -7.84 4.74 -4.04
CA SER A 143 -6.73 3.85 -3.69
C SER A 143 -6.70 2.58 -4.55
N MET A 144 -7.86 2.01 -4.88
CA MET A 144 -7.96 0.79 -5.69
C MET A 144 -7.69 1.01 -7.18
N ILE A 145 -8.00 2.17 -7.77
CA ILE A 145 -7.63 2.46 -9.17
C ILE A 145 -6.11 2.64 -9.34
N GLU A 146 -5.40 2.92 -8.24
CA GLU A 146 -3.95 3.08 -8.16
C GLU A 146 -3.22 1.76 -7.83
N ALA A 147 -3.88 0.62 -8.00
CA ALA A 147 -3.37 -0.68 -7.60
C ALA A 147 -2.23 -1.21 -8.50
N ARG A 148 -1.27 -1.92 -7.88
CA ARG A 148 -0.15 -2.60 -8.54
C ARG A 148 0.08 -3.97 -7.91
N LEU A 149 0.12 -5.01 -8.73
CA LEU A 149 0.42 -6.37 -8.28
C LEU A 149 1.87 -6.46 -7.78
N LEU A 150 2.04 -6.98 -6.55
CA LEU A 150 3.35 -7.29 -5.99
C LEU A 150 3.74 -8.74 -6.26
N THR A 151 2.84 -9.68 -5.95
CA THR A 151 3.00 -11.13 -6.16
C THR A 151 1.67 -11.88 -6.06
N GLY A 152 1.65 -13.16 -6.44
CA GLY A 152 0.47 -14.03 -6.42
C GLY A 152 -0.26 -14.13 -7.76
N ASN A 153 -1.58 -14.29 -7.70
CA ASN A 153 -2.43 -14.60 -8.85
C ASN A 153 -2.67 -13.39 -9.78
N ASP A 154 -1.94 -13.34 -10.89
CA ASP A 154 -2.08 -12.29 -11.91
C ASP A 154 -3.45 -12.27 -12.60
N LEU A 155 -4.10 -13.43 -12.78
CA LEU A 155 -5.45 -13.47 -13.38
C LEU A 155 -6.48 -12.82 -12.45
N LEU A 156 -6.42 -13.13 -11.16
CA LEU A 156 -7.29 -12.53 -10.14
C LEU A 156 -7.08 -11.01 -10.07
N PHE A 157 -5.82 -10.55 -10.12
CA PHE A 157 -5.51 -9.12 -10.14
C PHE A 157 -6.04 -8.40 -11.39
N ARG A 158 -5.95 -9.03 -12.57
CA ARG A 158 -6.49 -8.46 -13.82
C ARG A 158 -7.99 -8.35 -13.78
N GLU A 159 -8.68 -9.36 -13.24
CA GLU A 159 -10.12 -9.31 -13.03
C GLU A 159 -10.50 -8.18 -12.08
N PHE A 160 -9.86 -8.11 -10.91
CA PHE A 160 -10.03 -7.01 -9.96
C PHE A 160 -9.85 -5.65 -10.62
N SER A 161 -8.74 -5.44 -11.32
CA SER A 161 -8.41 -4.18 -11.98
C SER A 161 -9.46 -3.80 -13.03
N SER A 162 -9.94 -4.78 -13.80
CA SER A 162 -10.99 -4.56 -14.81
C SER A 162 -12.32 -4.19 -14.16
N ARG A 163 -12.72 -4.90 -13.10
CA ARG A 163 -14.00 -4.69 -12.40
C ARG A 163 -14.02 -3.34 -11.68
N ILE A 164 -12.95 -2.98 -10.98
CA ILE A 164 -12.81 -1.68 -10.31
C ILE A 164 -12.88 -0.55 -11.33
N LYS A 165 -12.09 -0.60 -12.41
CA LYS A 165 -12.14 0.42 -13.48
C LYS A 165 -13.52 0.54 -14.12
N SER A 166 -14.21 -0.58 -14.33
CA SER A 166 -15.56 -0.57 -14.91
C SER A 166 -16.62 -0.02 -13.96
N SER A 167 -16.39 -0.08 -12.64
CA SER A 167 -17.31 0.47 -11.64
C SER A 167 -17.18 2.00 -11.46
N LEU A 168 -16.14 2.61 -12.05
CA LEU A 168 -15.85 4.02 -11.89
C LEU A 168 -16.79 4.87 -12.76
N ASP A 169 -17.67 5.64 -12.13
CA ASP A 169 -18.34 6.76 -12.78
C ASP A 169 -17.35 7.93 -12.88
N GLY A 170 -16.69 8.08 -14.04
CA GLY A 170 -15.65 9.10 -14.23
C GLY A 170 -16.14 10.53 -14.02
N LEU A 171 -17.39 10.85 -14.37
CA LEU A 171 -17.92 12.19 -14.16
C LEU A 171 -18.19 12.46 -12.68
N GLY A 172 -18.87 11.53 -12.01
CA GLY A 172 -19.12 11.62 -10.57
C GLY A 172 -17.82 11.68 -9.77
N PHE A 173 -16.86 10.81 -10.11
CA PHE A 173 -15.53 10.79 -9.49
C PHE A 173 -14.83 12.14 -9.61
N PHE A 174 -14.75 12.70 -10.82
CA PHE A 174 -14.12 14.00 -11.05
C PHE A 174 -14.81 15.13 -10.27
N GLN A 175 -16.14 15.17 -10.27
CA GLN A 175 -16.90 16.19 -9.53
C GLN A 175 -16.64 16.10 -8.03
N THR A 176 -16.69 14.90 -7.44
CA THR A 176 -16.38 14.69 -6.03
C THR A 176 -14.95 15.09 -5.70
N LYS A 177 -13.98 14.71 -6.53
CA LYS A 177 -12.57 15.06 -6.32
C LYS A 177 -12.28 16.56 -6.43
N ARG A 178 -13.01 17.27 -7.29
CA ARG A 178 -12.95 18.74 -7.34
C ARG A 178 -13.45 19.38 -6.06
N ILE A 179 -14.54 18.88 -5.49
CA ILE A 179 -15.05 19.37 -4.20
C ILE A 179 -14.01 19.10 -3.09
N GLU A 180 -13.41 17.91 -3.04
CA GLU A 180 -12.31 17.62 -2.09
C GLU A 180 -11.11 18.56 -2.25
N GLN A 181 -10.79 18.97 -3.49
CA GLN A 181 -9.74 19.94 -3.78
C GLN A 181 -10.12 21.34 -3.26
N GLU A 182 -11.31 21.83 -3.55
CA GLU A 182 -11.80 23.14 -3.11
C GLU A 182 -11.82 23.24 -1.58
N ASP A 183 -12.35 22.22 -0.89
CA ASP A 183 -12.37 22.15 0.58
C ASP A 183 -10.96 22.18 1.16
N ARG A 184 -10.04 21.45 0.54
CA ARG A 184 -8.63 21.41 0.95
C ARG A 184 -7.94 22.75 0.72
N HIS A 185 -8.18 23.40 -0.42
CA HIS A 185 -7.66 24.73 -0.71
C HIS A 185 -8.16 25.77 0.30
N GLN A 186 -9.42 25.71 0.72
CA GLN A 186 -9.92 26.62 1.78
C GLN A 186 -9.19 26.42 3.11
N ARG A 187 -8.87 25.17 3.47
CA ARG A 187 -8.13 24.86 4.71
C ARG A 187 -6.69 25.37 4.70
N PHE A 188 -6.02 25.34 3.55
CA PHE A 188 -4.57 25.65 3.44
C PHE A 188 -4.24 26.96 2.72
N GLY A 189 -5.19 27.57 2.01
CA GLY A 189 -4.98 28.72 1.12
C GLY A 189 -5.15 30.09 1.76
N GLU A 190 -5.81 30.19 2.92
CA GLU A 190 -6.26 31.48 3.48
C GLU A 190 -5.80 31.76 4.91
N THR A 191 -4.66 31.20 5.36
CA THR A 191 -4.10 31.59 6.67
C THR A 191 -2.92 32.54 6.50
N PRO A 192 -3.02 33.83 6.88
CA PRO A 192 -1.86 34.74 6.93
C PRO A 192 -0.81 34.30 7.97
N TYR A 193 -1.08 33.22 8.70
CA TYR A 193 -0.20 32.57 9.67
C TYR A 193 0.52 31.33 9.10
N SER A 194 0.34 30.97 7.82
CA SER A 194 1.08 29.86 7.22
C SER A 194 2.52 30.30 6.97
N LEU A 195 3.43 29.93 7.88
CA LEU A 195 4.85 30.26 7.80
C LEU A 195 5.56 29.53 6.65
N GLU A 196 5.02 28.38 6.22
CA GLU A 196 5.54 27.56 5.12
C GLU A 196 4.39 27.03 4.26
N ALA A 197 4.68 26.71 2.99
CA ALA A 197 3.71 26.13 2.07
C ALA A 197 3.50 24.64 2.36
N ASN A 198 2.25 24.18 2.42
CA ASN A 198 1.96 22.75 2.48
C ASN A 198 2.17 22.11 1.10
N CYS A 199 3.26 21.36 0.95
CA CYS A 199 3.65 20.74 -0.33
C CYS A 199 2.75 19.56 -0.75
N LYS A 200 1.94 19.01 0.16
CA LYS A 200 1.03 17.90 -0.12
C LYS A 200 -0.37 18.40 -0.46
N ASP A 201 -0.94 19.17 0.45
CA ASP A 201 -2.35 19.53 0.45
C ASP A 201 -2.61 20.99 0.09
N GLY A 202 -1.59 21.86 0.03
CA GLY A 202 -1.77 23.25 -0.38
C GLY A 202 -2.17 23.39 -1.86
N PRO A 203 -2.68 24.56 -2.27
CA PRO A 203 -2.85 24.88 -3.68
C PRO A 203 -1.53 24.74 -4.47
N GLY A 204 -1.57 24.00 -5.58
CA GLY A 204 -0.39 23.64 -6.37
C GLY A 204 0.46 22.51 -5.78
N GLY A 205 0.04 21.89 -4.68
CA GLY A 205 0.73 20.78 -4.03
C GLY A 205 0.54 19.43 -4.73
N LEU A 206 1.15 18.38 -4.16
CA LEU A 206 1.14 17.02 -4.71
C LEU A 206 -0.27 16.49 -5.00
N ARG A 207 -1.25 16.80 -4.15
CA ARG A 207 -2.63 16.33 -4.31
C ARG A 207 -3.35 16.97 -5.50
N ASP A 208 -2.96 18.18 -5.90
CA ASP A 208 -3.48 18.82 -7.12
C ASP A 208 -2.93 18.15 -8.38
N LEU A 209 -1.65 17.73 -8.35
CA LEU A 209 -1.08 16.92 -9.44
C LEU A 209 -1.78 15.56 -9.55
N GLN A 210 -2.03 14.89 -8.42
CA GLN A 210 -2.74 13.62 -8.38
C GLN A 210 -4.14 13.73 -9.00
N LEU A 211 -4.86 14.83 -8.77
CA LEU A 211 -6.16 15.08 -9.40
C LEU A 211 -6.09 15.10 -10.94
N ILE A 212 -4.97 15.55 -11.51
CA ILE A 212 -4.78 15.57 -12.97
C ILE A 212 -4.45 14.16 -13.50
N LEU A 213 -3.80 13.33 -12.69
CA LEU A 213 -3.44 11.96 -13.04
C LEU A 213 -4.62 10.99 -12.99
N TRP A 214 -5.60 11.26 -12.13
CA TRP A 214 -6.83 10.50 -12.01
C TRP A 214 -7.84 10.86 -13.12
#